data_AF-A0AAQ0KEX6-F1
#
_entry.id   AF-A0AAQ0KEX6-F1
#
_cell.length_a   1.000
_cell.length_b   1.000
_cell.length_c   1.000
_cell.angle_alpha   90.00
_cell.angle_beta   90.00
_cell.angle_gamma   90.00
#
_symmetry.space_group_name_H-M   'P 1'
#
loop_
_entity.id
_entity.type
_entity.pdbx_description
1 polymer ?
#
loop_
_entity_poly.entity_id
_entity_poly.type
_entity_poly.pdbx_seq_one_letter_code
_entity_poly.pdbx_strand_id
1 'polypeptide(L)'
;MIRTRSIITTIAAIALLGTLTGCSGADHTDGSSPTPTKSEAPAALSEGSAPPKTGVCDNGQLTVIAEDLTDNALTLDDPCDTVALLTNGAQVTIDFDVDMLIIEGADNTIRAKTVGKSLATNSGNTVEFRGSAPEKVNGSDTTTYTAR
;
A
#
# COMPACT_ATOMS: atom_id res chain seq x y z
N MET A 1 35.88 38.08 -15.53
CA MET A 1 35.17 38.29 -16.81
C MET A 1 33.76 37.76 -16.65
N ILE A 2 32.77 38.64 -16.50
CA ILE A 2 31.35 38.30 -16.39
C ILE A 2 30.69 38.83 -17.65
N ARG A 3 30.12 37.94 -18.47
CA ARG A 3 29.31 38.30 -19.64
C ARG A 3 27.88 37.83 -19.41
N THR A 4 27.02 38.81 -19.16
CA THR A 4 25.57 38.75 -19.18
C THR A 4 25.04 38.27 -20.54
N ARG A 5 23.94 37.52 -20.56
CA ARG A 5 22.84 37.70 -21.53
C ARG A 5 21.59 36.89 -21.15
N SER A 6 20.54 37.63 -20.77
CA SER A 6 19.16 37.17 -20.61
C SER A 6 18.48 36.95 -21.97
N ILE A 7 17.66 35.90 -22.11
CA ILE A 7 16.65 35.67 -23.17
C ILE A 7 15.52 34.87 -22.47
N ILE A 8 14.42 35.47 -22.02
CA ILE A 8 13.13 35.78 -22.70
C ILE A 8 12.45 34.57 -23.38
N THR A 9 11.52 33.96 -22.64
CA THR A 9 10.11 33.61 -22.98
C THR A 9 9.77 32.82 -24.25
N THR A 10 9.12 31.65 -24.12
CA THR A 10 7.87 31.34 -24.86
C THR A 10 7.04 30.24 -24.18
N ILE A 11 5.74 30.52 -24.02
CA ILE A 11 4.67 29.65 -23.52
C ILE A 11 4.21 28.72 -24.65
N ALA A 12 3.95 27.45 -24.37
CA ALA A 12 3.07 26.61 -25.18
C ALA A 12 2.27 25.67 -24.28
N ALA A 13 1.07 26.11 -23.91
CA ALA A 13 0.03 25.26 -23.35
C ALA A 13 -0.66 24.53 -24.50
N ILE A 14 -0.61 23.20 -24.49
CA ILE A 14 -1.40 22.37 -25.41
C ILE A 14 -2.48 21.69 -24.55
N ALA A 15 -3.67 22.27 -24.58
CA ALA A 15 -4.90 21.60 -24.20
C ALA A 15 -5.42 20.84 -25.43
N LEU A 16 -5.54 19.53 -25.34
CA LEU A 16 -6.28 18.71 -26.30
C LEU A 16 -7.42 18.01 -25.56
N LEU A 17 -8.63 18.46 -25.91
CA LEU A 17 -9.93 17.90 -25.56
C LEU A 17 -10.32 16.81 -26.56
N GLY A 18 -11.04 15.79 -26.07
CA GLY A 18 -11.86 14.84 -26.85
C GLY A 18 -11.08 13.62 -27.36
N THR A 19 -11.56 12.39 -27.23
CA THR A 19 -12.94 11.91 -27.38
C THR A 19 -13.19 10.65 -26.53
N LEU A 20 -14.27 10.64 -25.75
CA LEU A 20 -14.87 9.40 -25.23
C LEU A 20 -15.50 8.65 -26.41
N THR A 21 -14.74 7.75 -27.03
CA THR A 21 -15.31 6.73 -27.92
C THR A 21 -16.01 5.71 -27.03
N GLY A 22 -17.32 5.83 -26.93
CA GLY A 22 -18.17 4.75 -26.44
C GLY A 22 -18.00 3.52 -27.32
N CYS A 23 -17.49 2.43 -26.75
CA CYS A 23 -17.61 1.11 -27.33
C CYS A 23 -19.01 0.56 -27.03
N SER A 24 -19.96 0.96 -27.86
CA SER A 24 -21.18 0.20 -28.11
C SER A 24 -20.81 -0.92 -29.09
N GLY A 25 -20.50 -2.10 -28.57
CA GLY A 25 -20.33 -3.31 -29.37
C GLY A 25 -21.46 -4.28 -29.05
N ALA A 26 -22.46 -4.32 -29.93
CA ALA A 26 -23.45 -5.39 -29.96
C ALA A 26 -23.01 -6.49 -30.95
N ASP A 27 -23.54 -7.68 -30.68
CA ASP A 27 -23.61 -8.91 -31.50
C ASP A 27 -22.52 -9.98 -31.30
N HIS A 28 -22.82 -10.97 -30.45
CA HIS A 28 -23.27 -12.28 -30.93
C HIS A 28 -23.71 -13.26 -29.81
N THR A 29 -24.73 -14.06 -30.16
CA THR A 29 -25.13 -15.40 -29.68
C THR A 29 -25.93 -15.58 -28.37
N ASP A 30 -27.13 -16.13 -28.56
CA ASP A 30 -28.08 -16.67 -27.59
C ASP A 30 -27.46 -17.69 -26.62
N GLY A 31 -27.79 -17.57 -25.34
CA GLY A 31 -27.59 -18.66 -24.37
C GLY A 31 -27.47 -18.22 -22.91
N SER A 32 -28.58 -18.37 -22.17
CA SER A 32 -28.71 -18.31 -20.70
C SER A 32 -28.81 -16.91 -20.07
N SER A 33 -30.01 -16.63 -19.55
CA SER A 33 -30.33 -15.48 -18.71
C SER A 33 -29.67 -15.57 -17.33
N PRO A 34 -28.88 -14.59 -16.90
CA PRO A 34 -28.75 -14.26 -15.49
C PRO A 34 -29.76 -13.15 -15.15
N THR A 35 -30.69 -13.45 -14.24
CA THR A 35 -31.39 -12.41 -13.49
C THR A 35 -30.33 -11.46 -12.91
N PRO A 36 -30.45 -10.12 -13.05
CA PRO A 36 -29.52 -9.22 -12.39
C PRO A 36 -29.66 -9.42 -10.88
N THR A 37 -28.70 -10.13 -10.29
CA THR A 37 -28.45 -10.05 -8.85
C THR A 37 -28.26 -8.57 -8.56
N LYS A 38 -29.16 -8.01 -7.76
CA LYS A 38 -29.07 -6.65 -7.23
C LYS A 38 -27.63 -6.47 -6.75
N SER A 39 -26.86 -5.69 -7.50
CA SER A 39 -25.55 -5.23 -7.07
C SER A 39 -25.83 -4.37 -5.85
N GLU A 40 -25.69 -4.95 -4.67
CA GLU A 40 -25.55 -4.15 -3.46
C GLU A 40 -24.31 -3.30 -3.69
N ALA A 41 -24.56 -1.99 -3.87
CA ALA A 41 -23.52 -1.01 -3.79
C ALA A 41 -22.73 -1.29 -2.50
N PRO A 42 -21.39 -1.24 -2.54
CA PRO A 42 -20.59 -1.31 -1.32
C PRO A 42 -21.19 -0.34 -0.31
N ALA A 43 -21.44 -0.83 0.90
CA ALA A 43 -21.89 0.03 1.99
C ALA A 43 -20.95 1.24 2.01
N ALA A 44 -21.53 2.44 1.85
CA ALA A 44 -20.78 3.67 1.96
C ALA A 44 -19.99 3.61 3.26
N LEU A 45 -18.66 3.79 3.18
CA LEU A 45 -17.82 3.93 4.35
C LEU A 45 -18.43 5.02 5.21
N SER A 46 -18.94 4.62 6.38
CA SER A 46 -19.64 5.53 7.28
C SER A 46 -18.64 6.61 7.70
N GLU A 47 -18.86 7.85 7.25
CA GLU A 47 -18.11 9.02 7.68
C GLU A 47 -18.38 9.22 9.18
N GLY A 48 -17.57 8.58 10.02
CA GLY A 48 -17.78 8.49 11.46
C GLY A 48 -17.03 7.35 12.15
N SER A 49 -16.36 6.46 11.42
CA SER A 49 -15.46 5.49 12.03
C SER A 49 -14.35 6.22 12.80
N ALA A 50 -14.19 5.88 14.08
CA ALA A 50 -13.06 6.34 14.88
C ALA A 50 -11.74 6.10 14.12
N PRO A 51 -10.71 6.95 14.31
CA PRO A 51 -9.41 6.70 13.69
C PRO A 51 -8.94 5.28 14.02
N PRO A 52 -8.29 4.59 13.07
CA PRO A 52 -7.81 3.23 13.30
C PRO A 52 -6.89 3.24 14.52
N LYS A 53 -7.10 2.28 15.43
CA LYS A 53 -6.22 2.12 16.58
C LYS A 53 -4.93 1.48 16.10
N THR A 54 -3.80 2.14 16.32
CA THR A 54 -2.49 1.55 16.00
C THR A 54 -2.32 0.20 16.68
N GLY A 55 -1.90 -0.80 15.91
CA GLY A 55 -1.54 -2.11 16.44
C GLY A 55 -2.72 -3.01 16.82
N VAL A 56 -3.96 -2.64 16.47
CA VAL A 56 -5.16 -3.48 16.69
C VAL A 56 -5.64 -4.03 15.35
N CYS A 57 -5.94 -5.33 15.30
CA CYS A 57 -6.52 -5.95 14.12
C CYS A 57 -8.02 -5.66 14.07
N ASP A 58 -8.49 -5.09 12.96
CA ASP A 58 -9.91 -4.90 12.67
C ASP A 58 -10.19 -5.40 11.25
N ASN A 59 -11.17 -6.31 11.12
CA ASN A 59 -11.54 -6.93 9.84
C ASN A 59 -10.35 -7.52 9.06
N GLY A 60 -9.37 -8.11 9.76
CA GLY A 60 -8.18 -8.73 9.14
C GLY A 60 -7.11 -7.72 8.70
N GLN A 61 -7.28 -6.43 9.03
CA GLN A 61 -6.29 -5.39 8.79
C GLN A 61 -5.84 -4.72 10.09
N LEU A 62 -4.54 -4.54 10.22
CA LEU A 62 -3.92 -3.77 11.29
C LEU A 62 -3.07 -2.66 10.66
N THR A 63 -3.18 -1.45 11.21
CA THR A 63 -2.35 -0.31 10.80
C THR A 63 -1.45 0.13 11.95
N VAL A 64 -0.23 0.55 11.64
CA VAL A 64 0.70 1.18 12.60
C VAL A 64 1.02 2.59 12.12
N ILE A 65 0.76 3.59 12.97
CA ILE A 65 1.01 5.00 12.66
C ILE A 65 2.18 5.49 13.53
N ALA A 66 3.10 6.25 12.94
CA ALA A 66 4.32 6.72 13.61
C ALA A 66 4.07 7.47 14.92
N GLU A 67 3.02 8.29 14.98
CA GLU A 67 2.70 9.14 16.14
C GLU A 67 2.33 8.35 17.41
N ASP A 68 1.95 7.09 17.24
CA ASP A 68 1.56 6.19 18.33
C ASP A 68 2.74 5.36 18.86
N LEU A 69 3.92 5.45 18.24
CA LEU A 69 5.09 4.69 18.65
C LEU A 69 5.84 5.36 19.80
N THR A 70 6.13 4.59 20.84
CA THR A 70 7.10 4.97 21.87
C THR A 70 8.48 4.48 21.44
N ASP A 71 9.49 5.34 21.49
CA ASP A 71 10.88 5.03 21.11
C ASP A 71 11.06 4.46 19.69
N ASN A 72 10.12 4.74 18.78
CA ASN A 72 10.05 4.17 17.44
C ASN A 72 10.07 2.63 17.43
N ALA A 73 9.52 1.98 18.47
CA ALA A 73 9.49 0.53 18.56
C ALA A 73 8.10 0.01 18.93
N LEU A 74 7.72 -1.14 18.37
CA LEU A 74 6.45 -1.81 18.66
C LEU A 74 6.55 -3.32 18.43
N THR A 75 5.94 -4.08 19.32
CA THR A 75 5.61 -5.49 19.07
C THR A 75 4.11 -5.60 18.83
N LEU A 76 3.73 -6.24 17.74
CA LEU A 76 2.33 -6.51 17.42
C LEU A 76 1.91 -7.83 18.07
N ASP A 77 0.96 -7.75 18.99
CA ASP A 77 0.47 -8.90 19.76
C ASP A 77 -0.88 -9.43 19.25
N ASP A 78 -1.57 -8.68 18.38
CA ASP A 78 -2.88 -9.03 17.83
C ASP A 78 -2.74 -9.61 16.40
N PRO A 79 -2.94 -10.92 16.19
CA PRO A 79 -2.77 -11.56 14.89
C PRO A 79 -3.69 -10.98 13.82
N CYS A 80 -3.13 -10.73 12.63
CA CYS A 80 -3.86 -10.09 11.55
C CYS A 80 -3.33 -10.52 10.17
N ASP A 81 -4.21 -10.67 9.19
CA ASP A 81 -3.84 -11.14 7.84
C ASP A 81 -3.04 -10.07 7.08
N THR A 82 -3.39 -8.80 7.27
CA THR A 82 -2.72 -7.65 6.64
C THR A 82 -2.18 -6.69 7.67
N VAL A 83 -0.91 -6.29 7.52
CA VAL A 83 -0.25 -5.29 8.35
C VAL A 83 0.22 -4.14 7.46
N ALA A 84 -0.21 -2.91 7.76
CA ALA A 84 0.22 -1.68 7.10
C ALA A 84 1.04 -0.81 8.05
N LEU A 85 2.25 -0.43 7.62
CA LEU A 85 3.20 0.36 8.41
C LEU A 85 3.37 1.76 7.80
N LEU A 86 2.79 2.75 8.46
CA LEU A 86 2.88 4.18 8.12
C LEU A 86 3.88 4.84 9.08
N THR A 87 5.10 4.28 9.10
CA THR A 87 6.15 4.62 10.07
C THR A 87 7.47 4.92 9.38
N ASN A 88 8.31 5.77 9.97
CA ASN A 88 9.67 6.00 9.49
C ASN A 88 10.68 5.65 10.59
N GLY A 89 11.73 4.91 10.25
CA GLY A 89 12.78 4.57 11.22
C GLY A 89 12.33 3.64 12.35
N ALA A 90 11.19 2.96 12.20
CA ALA A 90 10.61 2.14 13.27
C ALA A 90 11.20 0.74 13.33
N GLN A 91 11.23 0.17 14.53
CA GLN A 91 11.53 -1.24 14.79
C GLN A 91 10.23 -1.97 15.14
N VAL A 92 9.72 -2.78 14.22
CA VAL A 92 8.44 -3.50 14.40
C VAL A 92 8.70 -4.99 14.50
N THR A 93 8.13 -5.64 15.51
CA THR A 93 8.13 -7.11 15.66
C THR A 93 6.73 -7.66 15.44
N ILE A 94 6.63 -8.69 14.59
CA ILE A 94 5.38 -9.35 14.21
C ILE A 94 5.56 -10.87 14.43
N ASP A 95 5.08 -11.38 15.55
CA ASP A 95 5.30 -12.77 15.96
C ASP A 95 4.23 -13.76 15.46
N PHE A 96 3.38 -13.31 14.55
CA PHE A 96 2.38 -14.11 13.83
C PHE A 96 2.62 -14.12 12.32
N ASP A 97 1.92 -15.02 11.63
CA ASP A 97 2.01 -15.15 10.18
C ASP A 97 1.15 -14.07 9.51
N VAL A 98 1.70 -13.39 8.50
CA VAL A 98 1.03 -12.29 7.79
C VAL A 98 0.95 -12.62 6.30
N ASP A 99 -0.24 -12.49 5.72
CA ASP A 99 -0.43 -12.71 4.29
C ASP A 99 0.09 -11.53 3.47
N MET A 100 -0.13 -10.30 3.93
CA MET A 100 0.28 -9.08 3.25
C MET A 100 0.92 -8.06 4.22
N LEU A 101 2.18 -7.72 3.95
CA LEU A 101 2.89 -6.64 4.61
C LEU A 101 2.97 -5.42 3.69
N ILE A 102 2.43 -4.29 4.13
CA ILE A 102 2.50 -3.00 3.41
C ILE A 102 3.40 -2.07 4.22
N ILE A 103 4.43 -1.52 3.57
CA ILE A 103 5.41 -0.62 4.18
C ILE A 103 5.37 0.69 3.41
N GLU A 104 4.65 1.66 3.95
CA GLU A 104 4.49 2.96 3.30
C GLU A 104 5.58 3.95 3.67
N GLY A 105 6.21 3.84 4.85
CA GLY A 105 7.32 4.73 5.21
C GLY A 105 8.71 4.15 4.90
N ALA A 106 9.75 4.84 5.37
CA ALA A 106 11.15 4.57 5.05
C ALA A 106 11.97 4.13 6.27
N ASP A 107 13.13 3.52 6.00
CA ASP A 107 14.14 3.19 7.01
C ASP A 107 13.65 2.31 8.18
N ASN A 108 12.56 1.56 8.00
CA ASN A 108 12.03 0.67 9.03
C ASN A 108 12.82 -0.65 9.09
N THR A 109 12.94 -1.22 10.28
CA THR A 109 13.41 -2.59 10.50
C THR A 109 12.26 -3.45 11.02
N ILE A 110 11.85 -4.44 10.23
CA ILE A 110 10.68 -5.26 10.50
C ILE A 110 11.14 -6.69 10.77
N ARG A 111 10.70 -7.24 11.90
CA ARG A 111 11.01 -8.58 12.39
C ARG A 111 9.74 -9.42 12.31
N ALA A 112 9.51 -10.10 11.19
CA ALA A 112 8.29 -10.87 10.99
C ALA A 112 8.54 -12.37 11.15
N LYS A 113 7.55 -13.10 11.68
CA LYS A 113 7.57 -14.57 11.70
C LYS A 113 7.54 -15.11 10.28
N THR A 114 6.44 -14.92 9.55
CA THR A 114 6.35 -15.21 8.11
C THR A 114 5.60 -14.10 7.41
N VAL A 115 5.93 -13.86 6.14
CA VAL A 115 5.24 -12.87 5.29
C VAL A 115 5.01 -13.49 3.92
N GLY A 116 3.75 -13.62 3.51
CA GLY A 116 3.39 -14.14 2.20
C GLY A 116 3.78 -13.18 1.09
N LYS A 117 3.23 -11.96 1.15
CA LYS A 117 3.47 -10.87 0.18
C LYS A 117 3.95 -9.61 0.88
N SER A 118 4.79 -8.84 0.19
CA SER A 118 5.28 -7.56 0.69
C SER A 118 5.21 -6.48 -0.39
N LEU A 119 4.63 -5.35 -0.03
CA LEU A 119 4.63 -4.11 -0.79
C LEU A 119 5.36 -3.06 0.03
N ALA A 120 6.50 -2.58 -0.45
CA ALA A 120 7.20 -1.46 0.16
C ALA A 120 7.23 -0.31 -0.83
N THR A 121 6.69 0.86 -0.49
CA THR A 121 6.64 1.99 -1.43
C THR A 121 7.86 2.90 -1.34
N ASN A 122 8.54 2.90 -0.19
CA ASN A 122 9.71 3.73 0.09
C ASN A 122 10.98 2.91 0.39
N SER A 123 12.12 3.60 0.48
CA SER A 123 13.45 3.00 0.57
C SER A 123 13.96 2.79 1.99
N GLY A 124 15.08 2.07 2.11
CA GLY A 124 15.80 1.89 3.38
C GLY A 124 15.17 0.88 4.34
N ASN A 125 14.03 0.31 3.96
CA ASN A 125 13.36 -0.70 4.76
C ASN A 125 14.13 -2.03 4.75
N THR A 126 14.13 -2.70 5.89
CA THR A 126 14.65 -4.06 6.06
C THR A 126 13.56 -4.95 6.63
N VAL A 127 13.23 -6.02 5.91
CA VAL A 127 12.28 -7.05 6.34
C VAL A 127 13.06 -8.32 6.63
N GLU A 128 13.12 -8.67 7.90
CA GLU A 128 13.73 -9.90 8.37
C GLU A 128 12.63 -10.91 8.70
N PHE A 129 12.63 -12.04 7.99
CA PHE A 129 11.55 -13.03 8.00
C PHE A 129 12.09 -14.42 8.37
N ARG A 130 11.21 -15.29 8.87
CA ARG A 130 11.48 -16.74 8.96
C ARG A 130 10.76 -17.46 7.83
N GLY A 131 11.25 -18.64 7.47
CA GLY A 131 10.67 -19.46 6.40
C GLY A 131 11.00 -18.94 5.00
N SER A 132 10.02 -19.03 4.09
CA SER A 132 10.19 -18.64 2.69
C SER A 132 10.25 -17.13 2.52
N ALA A 133 11.00 -16.69 1.51
CA ALA A 133 11.06 -15.27 1.16
C ALA A 133 9.69 -14.76 0.68
N PRO A 134 9.29 -13.53 1.06
CA PRO A 134 8.02 -12.97 0.62
C PRO A 134 8.00 -12.71 -0.88
N GLU A 135 6.84 -12.90 -1.50
CA GLU A 135 6.59 -12.40 -2.86
C GLU A 135 6.53 -10.86 -2.82
N LYS A 136 7.37 -10.20 -3.61
CA LYS A 136 7.35 -8.74 -3.72
C LYS A 136 6.26 -8.30 -4.68
N VAL A 137 5.34 -7.47 -4.21
CA VAL A 137 4.26 -6.89 -5.03
C VAL A 137 4.60 -5.43 -5.31
N ASN A 138 4.79 -5.08 -6.59
CA ASN A 138 4.93 -3.71 -7.12
C ASN A 138 5.39 -2.65 -6.11
N GLY A 139 6.68 -2.59 -5.79
CA GLY A 139 7.22 -1.67 -4.79
C GLY A 139 8.66 -1.23 -5.10
N SER A 140 9.25 -0.49 -4.17
CA SER A 140 10.64 -0.06 -4.18
C SER A 140 11.59 -1.26 -4.11
N ASP A 141 12.47 -1.36 -5.11
CA ASP A 141 13.52 -2.40 -5.18
C ASP A 141 14.60 -2.25 -4.09
N THR A 142 14.56 -1.16 -3.32
CA THR A 142 15.56 -0.84 -2.30
C THR A 142 15.24 -1.39 -0.91
N THR A 143 14.11 -2.10 -0.76
CA THR A 143 13.82 -2.83 0.49
C THR A 143 14.63 -4.12 0.53
N THR A 144 15.37 -4.30 1.62
CA THR A 144 16.18 -5.51 1.87
C THR A 144 15.33 -6.57 2.53
N TYR A 145 15.39 -7.80 2.03
CA TYR A 145 14.70 -8.96 2.58
C TYR A 145 15.73 -9.97 3.03
N THR A 146 15.73 -10.35 4.31
CA THR A 146 16.74 -11.25 4.89
C THR A 146 16.08 -12.36 5.70
N ALA A 147 16.47 -13.61 5.42
CA ALA A 147 16.04 -14.76 6.22
C ALA A 147 16.81 -14.79 7.56
N ARG A 148 16.12 -15.18 8.64
CA ARG A 148 16.69 -15.35 9.99
C ARG A 148 16.73 -16.81 10.43
#